data_AF-A0AAV5HL08-F1
#
_entry.id   AF-A0AAV5HL08-F1
#
_cell.length_a   1.000
_cell.length_b   1.000
_cell.length_c   1.000
_cell.angle_alpha   90.00
_cell.angle_beta   90.00
_cell.angle_gamma   90.00
#
_symmetry.space_group_name_H-M   'P 1'
#
loop_
_entity.id
_entity.type
_entity.pdbx_description
1 polymer ?
#
loop_
_entity_poly.entity_id
_entity_poly.type
_entity_poly.pdbx_seq_one_letter_code
_entity_poly.pdbx_strand_id
1 'polypeptide(L)'
;MHTKEIPTHKPEMEQHMKHLRIETENMVKKIEFLEVSKRKLLGQGLGSCSVEELEEIDSQLEQSLKSIRARKAQLCKEHIQQLKAKGRMLLEENRKLCEKEIMLLEENAKLCEKCGGEKPGQQPPV
;
A
#
# COMPACT_ATOMS: atom_id res chain seq x y z
N MET A 1 -55.53 41.55 -22.87
CA MET A 1 -54.18 41.67 -22.26
C MET A 1 -53.89 40.40 -21.50
N HIS A 2 -52.80 39.73 -21.83
CA HIS A 2 -52.39 38.45 -21.26
C HIS A 2 -52.05 38.61 -19.78
N THR A 3 -52.65 37.80 -18.92
CA THR A 3 -52.10 37.51 -17.60
C THR A 3 -51.93 36.00 -17.51
N LYS A 4 -50.67 35.58 -17.47
CA LYS A 4 -50.24 34.19 -17.38
C LYS A 4 -50.60 33.67 -15.99
N GLU A 5 -51.39 32.60 -15.93
CA GLU A 5 -51.58 31.81 -14.72
C GLU A 5 -50.25 31.16 -14.34
N ILE A 6 -49.84 31.35 -13.08
CA ILE A 6 -48.64 30.75 -12.50
C ILE A 6 -49.04 29.37 -11.96
N PRO A 7 -48.49 28.25 -12.47
CA PRO A 7 -48.88 26.92 -12.04
C PRO A 7 -48.42 26.58 -10.61
N THR A 8 -49.38 26.30 -9.73
CA THR A 8 -49.53 25.06 -8.93
C THR A 8 -48.32 24.33 -8.33
N HIS A 9 -47.23 24.98 -7.91
CA HIS A 9 -46.03 24.28 -7.39
C HIS A 9 -45.98 24.03 -5.86
N LYS A 10 -46.99 24.49 -5.10
CA LYS A 10 -47.00 24.45 -3.62
C LYS A 10 -47.15 23.04 -2.99
N PRO A 11 -48.03 22.15 -3.50
CA PRO A 11 -48.20 20.80 -2.93
C PRO A 11 -47.01 19.89 -3.19
N GLU A 12 -46.37 20.03 -4.36
CA GLU A 12 -45.20 19.24 -4.77
C GLU A 12 -43.97 19.55 -3.89
N MET A 13 -43.76 20.83 -3.54
CA MET A 13 -42.70 21.21 -2.60
C MET A 13 -42.93 20.63 -1.19
N GLU A 14 -44.18 20.57 -0.72
CA GLU A 14 -44.49 20.00 0.60
C GLU A 14 -44.29 18.48 0.63
N GLN A 15 -44.67 17.78 -0.45
CA GLN A 15 -44.41 16.35 -0.62
C GLN A 15 -42.91 16.06 -0.71
N HIS A 16 -42.17 16.85 -1.49
CA HIS A 16 -40.72 16.75 -1.59
C HIS A 16 -40.02 16.97 -0.23
N MET A 17 -40.47 17.97 0.53
CA MET A 17 -39.93 18.22 1.87
C MET A 17 -40.23 17.08 2.84
N LYS A 18 -41.43 16.47 2.77
CA LYS A 18 -41.79 15.27 3.54
C LYS A 18 -40.91 14.08 3.15
N HIS A 19 -40.68 13.87 1.86
CA HIS A 19 -39.80 12.81 1.35
C HIS A 19 -38.37 12.98 1.87
N LEU A 20 -37.78 14.17 1.71
CA LEU A 20 -36.44 14.48 2.22
C LEU A 20 -36.32 14.26 3.73
N ARG A 21 -37.37 14.58 4.49
CA ARG A 21 -37.38 14.35 5.94
C ARG A 21 -37.31 12.85 6.26
N ILE A 22 -38.14 12.04 5.60
CA ILE A 22 -38.14 10.58 5.78
C ILE A 22 -36.78 9.99 5.38
N GLU A 23 -36.22 10.45 4.26
CA GLU A 23 -34.91 10.02 3.78
C GLU A 23 -33.81 10.37 4.80
N THR A 24 -33.85 11.58 5.37
CA THR A 24 -32.94 12.00 6.45
C THR A 24 -33.09 11.11 7.68
N GLU A 25 -34.31 10.84 8.14
CA GLU A 25 -34.58 9.96 9.27
C GLU A 25 -34.06 8.53 9.03
N ASN A 26 -34.20 8.01 7.80
CA ASN A 26 -33.69 6.71 7.41
C ASN A 26 -32.15 6.67 7.39
N MET A 27 -31.52 7.73 6.90
CA MET A 27 -30.06 7.86 6.91
C MET A 27 -29.51 7.90 8.33
N VAL A 28 -30.14 8.65 9.25
CA VAL A 28 -29.75 8.71 10.66
C VAL A 28 -29.81 7.32 11.29
N LYS A 29 -30.93 6.60 11.13
CA LYS A 29 -31.07 5.22 11.63
C LYS A 29 -30.01 4.28 11.05
N LYS A 30 -29.66 4.45 9.77
CA LYS A 30 -28.63 3.63 9.12
C LYS A 30 -27.24 3.91 9.70
N ILE A 31 -26.91 5.17 9.97
CA ILE A 31 -25.66 5.57 10.61
C ILE A 31 -25.59 4.95 12.01
N GLU A 32 -26.62 5.13 12.84
CA GLU A 32 -26.68 4.58 14.19
C GLU A 32 -26.49 3.04 14.19
N PHE A 33 -27.17 2.35 13.29
CA PHE A 33 -27.02 0.89 13.12
C PHE A 33 -25.58 0.50 12.79
N LEU A 34 -24.94 1.20 11.83
CA LEU A 34 -23.56 0.93 11.43
C LEU A 34 -22.57 1.22 12.57
N GLU A 35 -22.80 2.26 13.35
CA GLU A 35 -21.96 2.59 14.51
C GLU A 35 -22.07 1.55 15.63
N VAL A 36 -23.28 1.06 15.91
CA VAL A 36 -23.48 -0.04 16.86
C VAL A 36 -22.79 -1.30 16.37
N SER A 37 -22.99 -1.67 15.10
CA SER A 37 -22.34 -2.84 14.49
C SER A 37 -20.81 -2.74 14.57
N LYS A 38 -20.25 -1.59 14.22
CA LYS A 38 -18.81 -1.31 14.35
C LYS A 38 -18.32 -1.49 15.79
N ARG A 39 -19.03 -0.93 16.78
CA ARG A 39 -18.65 -1.07 18.21
C ARG A 39 -18.66 -2.53 18.65
N LYS A 40 -19.69 -3.30 18.28
CA LYS A 40 -19.78 -4.74 18.55
C LYS A 40 -18.58 -5.49 17.93
N LEU A 41 -18.26 -5.24 16.67
CA LEU A 41 -17.08 -5.83 16.00
C LEU A 41 -15.74 -5.44 16.64
N LEU A 42 -15.68 -4.31 17.33
CA LEU A 42 -14.53 -3.86 18.12
C LEU A 42 -14.53 -4.40 19.56
N GLY A 43 -15.46 -5.30 19.90
CA GLY A 43 -15.57 -5.90 21.23
C GLY A 43 -16.24 -5.01 22.27
N GLN A 44 -16.93 -3.94 21.85
CA GLN A 44 -17.56 -2.97 22.76
C GLN A 44 -19.06 -3.22 22.86
N GLY A 45 -19.63 -3.05 24.06
CA GLY A 45 -21.09 -3.14 24.27
C GLY A 45 -21.66 -4.55 24.08
N LEU A 46 -20.83 -5.59 24.22
CA LEU A 46 -21.23 -6.99 23.99
C LEU A 46 -22.17 -7.56 25.07
N GLY A 47 -22.28 -6.91 26.24
CA GLY A 47 -23.12 -7.39 27.33
C GLY A 47 -24.63 -7.39 27.03
N SER A 48 -25.06 -6.70 25.97
CA SER A 48 -26.44 -6.72 25.47
C SER A 48 -26.64 -7.65 24.27
N CYS A 49 -25.61 -8.38 23.83
CA CYS A 49 -25.72 -9.28 22.69
C CYS A 49 -26.31 -10.62 23.12
N SER A 50 -27.07 -11.25 22.22
CA SER A 50 -27.45 -12.67 22.39
C SER A 50 -26.24 -13.59 22.10
N VAL A 51 -26.37 -14.86 22.45
CA VAL A 51 -25.33 -15.87 22.15
C VAL A 51 -25.14 -16.00 20.65
N GLU A 52 -26.24 -16.04 19.88
CA GLU A 52 -26.22 -16.14 18.43
C GLU A 52 -25.54 -14.92 17.78
N GLU A 53 -25.81 -13.70 18.27
CA GLU A 53 -25.14 -12.50 17.80
C GLU A 53 -23.62 -12.55 18.07
N LEU A 54 -23.21 -13.09 19.23
CA LEU A 54 -21.80 -13.24 19.57
C LEU A 54 -21.10 -14.27 18.67
N GLU A 55 -21.75 -15.39 18.37
CA GLU A 55 -21.25 -16.41 17.45
C GLU A 55 -21.09 -15.86 16.02
N GLU A 56 -22.04 -15.04 15.55
CA GLU A 56 -21.94 -14.39 14.24
C GLU A 56 -20.76 -13.40 14.19
N ILE A 57 -20.60 -12.58 15.23
CA ILE A 57 -19.47 -11.65 15.35
C ILE A 57 -18.14 -12.40 15.34
N ASP A 58 -18.03 -13.48 16.12
CA ASP A 58 -16.79 -14.27 16.20
C ASP A 58 -16.45 -14.90 14.86
N SER A 59 -17.42 -15.55 14.21
CA SER A 59 -17.25 -16.15 12.88
C SER A 59 -16.83 -15.12 11.82
N GLN A 60 -17.45 -13.93 11.83
CA GLN A 60 -17.11 -12.86 10.90
C GLN A 60 -15.68 -12.35 11.12
N LEU A 61 -15.27 -12.17 12.39
CA LEU A 61 -13.92 -11.74 12.74
C LEU A 61 -12.88 -12.80 12.38
N GLU A 62 -13.15 -14.08 12.66
CA GLU A 62 -12.25 -15.19 12.35
C GLU A 62 -11.99 -15.27 10.83
N GLN A 63 -13.04 -15.28 10.02
CA GLN A 63 -12.94 -15.36 8.56
C GLN A 63 -12.19 -14.16 7.97
N SER A 64 -12.49 -12.95 8.47
CA SER A 64 -11.80 -11.72 8.04
C SER A 64 -10.32 -11.76 8.40
N LEU A 65 -9.99 -12.13 9.64
CA LEU A 65 -8.61 -12.26 10.10
C LEU A 65 -7.82 -13.30 9.32
N LYS A 66 -8.43 -14.46 9.03
CA LYS A 66 -7.83 -15.50 8.18
C LYS A 66 -7.48 -14.94 6.81
N SER A 67 -8.40 -14.23 6.19
CA SER A 67 -8.21 -13.61 4.86
C SER A 67 -7.12 -12.54 4.87
N ILE A 68 -7.12 -11.66 5.89
CA ILE A 68 -6.10 -10.61 6.06
C ILE A 68 -4.71 -11.23 6.26
N ARG A 69 -4.59 -12.25 7.13
CA ARG A 69 -3.32 -12.94 7.40
C ARG A 69 -2.80 -13.64 6.14
N ALA A 70 -3.65 -14.34 5.41
CA ALA A 70 -3.28 -15.00 4.15
C ALA A 70 -2.75 -13.99 3.12
N ARG A 71 -3.45 -12.86 2.94
CA ARG A 71 -3.00 -11.79 2.03
C ARG A 71 -1.68 -11.17 2.47
N LYS A 72 -1.50 -10.89 3.76
CA LYS A 72 -0.24 -10.36 4.30
C LYS A 72 0.92 -11.33 4.08
N ALA A 73 0.71 -12.62 4.32
CA ALA A 73 1.72 -13.65 4.10
C ALA A 73 2.12 -13.74 2.62
N GLN A 74 1.14 -13.70 1.72
CA GLN A 74 1.38 -13.72 0.28
C GLN A 74 2.20 -12.51 -0.19
N LEU A 75 1.82 -11.29 0.21
CA LEU A 75 2.56 -10.07 -0.13
C LEU A 75 3.98 -10.09 0.44
N CYS A 76 4.16 -10.57 1.69
CA CYS A 76 5.48 -10.69 2.29
C CYS A 76 6.38 -11.67 1.50
N LYS A 77 5.82 -12.82 1.09
CA LYS A 77 6.52 -13.80 0.25
C LYS A 77 6.95 -13.18 -1.09
N GLU A 78 6.06 -12.44 -1.75
CA GLU A 78 6.36 -11.74 -3.00
C GLU A 78 7.49 -10.71 -2.82
N HIS A 79 7.44 -9.90 -1.76
CA HIS A 79 8.50 -8.93 -1.45
C HIS A 79 9.85 -9.62 -1.20
N ILE A 80 9.86 -10.72 -0.46
CA ILE A 80 11.08 -11.51 -0.23
C ILE A 80 11.65 -12.02 -1.57
N GLN A 81 10.80 -12.53 -2.47
CA GLN A 81 11.22 -13.02 -3.78
C GLN A 81 11.81 -11.90 -4.65
N GLN A 82 11.17 -10.73 -4.68
CA GLN A 82 11.66 -9.56 -5.40
C GLN A 82 13.02 -9.10 -4.88
N LEU A 83 13.19 -9.00 -3.55
CA LEU A 83 14.46 -8.62 -2.93
C LEU A 83 15.57 -9.63 -3.22
N LYS A 84 15.26 -10.94 -3.15
CA LYS A 84 16.23 -11.99 -3.52
C LYS A 84 16.64 -11.90 -5.00
N ALA A 85 15.70 -11.63 -5.90
CA ALA A 85 16.00 -11.44 -7.32
C ALA A 85 16.90 -10.21 -7.54
N LYS A 86 16.56 -9.07 -6.92
CA LYS A 86 17.39 -7.87 -6.95
C LYS A 86 18.80 -8.10 -6.40
N GLY A 87 18.92 -8.83 -5.28
CA GLY A 87 20.21 -9.19 -4.71
C GLY A 87 21.07 -10.01 -5.67
N ARG A 88 20.49 -10.99 -6.37
CA ARG A 88 21.21 -11.77 -7.39
C ARG A 88 21.67 -10.92 -8.57
N MET A 89 20.81 -10.03 -9.07
CA MET A 89 21.18 -9.12 -10.17
C MET A 89 22.33 -8.20 -9.78
N LEU A 90 22.29 -7.61 -8.59
CA LEU A 90 23.36 -6.74 -8.10
C LEU A 90 24.68 -7.48 -7.90
N LEU A 91 24.63 -8.71 -7.40
CA LEU A 91 25.82 -9.55 -7.25
C LEU A 91 26.46 -9.85 -8.61
N GLU A 92 25.64 -10.16 -9.61
CA GLU A 92 26.11 -10.41 -10.98
C GLU A 92 26.75 -9.16 -11.60
N GLU A 93 26.11 -8.00 -11.48
CA GLU A 93 26.67 -6.74 -11.98
C GLU A 93 27.97 -6.36 -11.27
N ASN A 94 28.02 -6.52 -9.95
CA ASN A 94 29.26 -6.29 -9.20
C ASN A 94 30.40 -7.22 -9.65
N ARG A 95 30.11 -8.50 -9.93
CA ARG A 95 31.13 -9.43 -10.45
C ARG A 95 31.69 -8.93 -11.78
N LYS A 96 30.84 -8.54 -12.73
CA LYS A 96 31.27 -8.00 -14.03
C LYS A 96 32.12 -6.73 -13.88
N LEU A 97 31.75 -5.85 -12.95
CA LEU A 97 32.52 -4.64 -12.67
C LEU A 97 33.89 -4.96 -12.10
N CYS A 98 34.00 -5.90 -11.16
CA CYS A 98 35.29 -6.34 -10.61
C CYS A 98 36.17 -7.00 -11.69
N GLU A 99 35.60 -7.84 -12.56
CA GLU A 99 36.34 -8.43 -13.69
C GLU A 99 36.88 -7.35 -14.63
N LYS A 100 36.07 -6.33 -14.92
CA LYS A 100 36.49 -5.18 -15.73
C LYS A 100 37.61 -4.37 -15.07
N GLU A 101 37.51 -4.13 -13.76
CA GLU A 101 38.54 -3.44 -12.98
C GLU A 101 39.88 -4.20 -13.04
N ILE A 102 39.84 -5.52 -12.86
CA ILE A 102 41.03 -6.39 -12.96
C ILE A 102 41.65 -6.30 -14.37
N MET A 103 40.83 -6.41 -15.43
CA MET A 103 41.33 -6.30 -16.81
C MET A 103 42.02 -4.95 -17.09
N LEU A 104 41.45 -3.85 -16.59
CA LEU A 104 42.04 -2.51 -16.74
C LEU A 104 43.35 -2.35 -15.95
N LEU A 105 43.43 -2.91 -14.75
CA LEU A 105 44.68 -2.91 -13.96
C LEU A 105 45.80 -3.68 -14.68
N GLU A 106 45.47 -4.83 -15.26
CA GLU A 106 46.42 -5.62 -16.06
C GLU A 106 46.87 -4.89 -17.33
N GLU A 107 45.95 -4.21 -18.02
CA GLU A 107 46.27 -3.39 -19.20
C GLU A 107 47.19 -2.22 -18.84
N ASN A 108 46.88 -1.50 -17.75
CA ASN A 108 47.70 -0.41 -17.24
C ASN A 108 49.11 -0.88 -16.86
N ALA A 109 49.24 -2.04 -16.20
CA ALA A 109 50.54 -2.62 -15.86
C ALA A 109 51.38 -2.91 -17.12
N LYS A 110 50.77 -3.51 -18.15
CA LYS A 110 51.43 -3.77 -19.45
C LYS A 110 51.85 -2.49 -20.17
N LEU A 111 51.06 -1.41 -20.07
CA LEU A 111 51.41 -0.11 -20.64
C LEU A 111 52.60 0.53 -19.90
N CYS A 112 52.66 0.44 -18.57
CA CYS A 112 53.80 0.90 -17.78
C CYS A 112 55.11 0.17 -18.14
N GLU A 113 55.06 -1.11 -18.52
CA GLU A 113 56.24 -1.85 -18.98
C GLU A 113 56.70 -1.42 -20.39
N LYS A 114 55.78 -1.00 -21.26
CA LYS A 114 56.08 -0.60 -22.65
C LYS A 114 56.55 0.85 -22.78
N CYS A 115 56.06 1.73 -21.92
CA CYS A 115 56.55 3.09 -21.78
C CYS A 115 57.71 3.06 -20.78
N GLY A 116 58.95 2.88 -21.24
CA GLY A 116 60.16 2.84 -20.41
C GLY A 116 60.41 4.12 -19.60
N GLY A 117 59.58 4.39 -18.60
CA GLY A 117 59.70 5.50 -17.68
C GLY A 117 60.82 5.23 -16.70
N GLU A 118 61.84 6.08 -16.74
CA GLU A 118 62.90 6.15 -15.75
C GLU A 118 62.30 6.17 -14.34
N LYS A 119 62.81 5.31 -13.46
CA LYS A 119 62.48 5.38 -12.03
C LYS A 119 62.94 6.74 -11.49
N PRO A 120 62.06 7.55 -10.88
CA PRO A 120 62.51 8.76 -10.19
C PRO A 120 63.23 8.32 -8.92
N GLY A 121 64.56 8.48 -8.87
CA GLY A 121 65.32 8.33 -7.61
C GLY A 121 66.68 7.66 -7.66
N GLN A 122 67.45 7.71 -8.76
CA GLN A 122 68.88 7.41 -8.68
C GLN A 122 69.69 8.70 -8.79
N GLN A 123 70.17 9.16 -7.64
CA GLN A 123 71.18 10.22 -7.53
C GLN A 123 72.53 9.66 -8.01
N PRO A 124 73.30 10.36 -8.87
CA PRO A 124 74.59 9.86 -9.33
C PRO A 124 75.60 9.83 -8.17
N PRO A 125 76.49 8.82 -8.12
CA PRO A 125 77.58 8.81 -7.15
C PRO A 125 78.60 9.90 -7.50
N VAL A 126 79.12 10.53 -6.45
CA VAL A 126 80.15 11.59 -6.47
C VAL A 126 81.48 11.05 -6.98
#